data_AF-A0A9D7ZVV2-F1
#
_entry.id   AF-A0A9D7ZVV2-F1
#
_cell.length_a   1.000
_cell.length_b   1.000
_cell.length_c   1.000
_cell.angle_alpha   90.00
_cell.angle_beta   90.00
_cell.angle_gamma   90.00
#
_symmetry.space_group_name_H-M   'P 1'
#
loop_
_entity.id
_entity.type
_entity.pdbx_description
1 polymer ?
#
loop_
_entity_poly.entity_id
_entity_poly.type
_entity_poly.pdbx_seq_one_letter_code
_entity_poly.pdbx_strand_id
1 'polypeptide(L)' 'MAYIYLLNLHEIIDKRLNEAQKCIDNASNASEKAKFLEGRIQALSEFKEFLIDNLNIKLPRKIRQRLKEHK' A
#
# COMPACT_ATOMS: atom_id res chain seq x y z
N MET A 1 10.65 -12.94 -14.19
CA MET A 1 11.42 -12.06 -13.27
C MET A 1 10.70 -10.74 -12.98
N ALA A 2 10.27 -9.94 -13.96
CA ALA A 2 9.56 -8.67 -13.73
C ALA A 2 8.32 -8.75 -12.79
N TYR A 3 7.53 -9.81 -12.89
CA TYR A 3 6.30 -9.97 -12.09
C TYR A 3 6.54 -10.18 -10.59
N ILE A 4 7.71 -10.73 -10.20
CA ILE A 4 8.07 -10.91 -8.79
C ILE A 4 8.32 -9.55 -8.15
N TYR A 5 8.99 -8.64 -8.86
CA TYR A 5 9.22 -7.28 -8.36
C TYR A 5 7.91 -6.50 -8.17
N LEU A 6 6.93 -6.70 -9.06
CA LEU A 6 5.64 -6.02 -8.96
C LEU A 6 4.79 -6.56 -7.80
N LEU A 7 4.82 -7.88 -7.56
CA LEU A 7 4.21 -8.50 -6.38
C LEU A 7 4.87 -7.99 -5.09
N ASN A 8 6.20 -8.03 -5.04
CA ASN A 8 6.96 -7.54 -3.89
C ASN A 8 6.66 -6.06 -3.62
N LEU A 9 6.48 -5.25 -4.67
CA LEU A 9 6.12 -3.84 -4.54
C LEU A 9 4.74 -3.66 -3.89
N HIS A 10 3.73 -4.44 -4.31
CA HIS A 10 2.42 -4.44 -3.67
C HIS A 10 2.52 -4.84 -2.18
N GLU A 11 3.23 -5.92 -1.87
CA GLU A 11 3.41 -6.39 -0.48
C GLU A 11 4.13 -5.35 0.39
N ILE A 12 5.15 -4.67 -0.16
CA ILE A 12 5.87 -3.60 0.54
C ILE A 12 4.93 -2.42 0.81
N ILE A 13 4.13 -1.99 -0.16
CA ILE A 13 3.20 -0.87 0.01
C ILE A 13 2.15 -1.20 1.07
N ASP A 14 1.57 -2.41 1.04
CA ASP A 14 0.61 -2.85 2.04
C ASP A 14 1.21 -2.93 3.44
N LYS A 15 2.44 -3.43 3.55
CA LYS A 15 3.17 -3.45 4.82
C LYS A 15 3.40 -2.03 5.34
N ARG A 16 3.83 -1.10 4.48
CA ARG A 16 4.08 0.30 4.87
C ARG A 16 2.82 1.05 5.25
N LEU A 17 1.69 0.79 4.58
CA LEU A 17 0.38 1.33 4.94
C LEU A 17 -0.05 0.86 6.32
N ASN A 18 0.04 -0.45 6.59
CA ASN A 18 -0.30 -1.02 7.90
C ASN A 18 0.61 -0.47 9.01
N GLU A 19 1.91 -0.31 8.76
CA GLU A 19 2.84 0.33 9.69
C GLU A 19 2.44 1.79 9.98
N ALA A 20 2.15 2.57 8.95
CA ALA A 20 1.77 3.98 9.10
C ALA A 20 0.44 4.14 9.84
N GLN A 21 -0.56 3.30 9.54
CA GLN A 21 -1.85 3.31 10.24
C GLN A 21 -1.69 2.99 11.72
N LYS A 22 -0.95 1.93 12.06
CA LYS A 22 -0.62 1.60 13.45
C LYS A 22 0.13 2.72 14.16
N CYS A 23 1.00 3.45 13.44
CA CYS A 23 1.68 4.60 14.01
C CYS A 23 0.74 5.77 14.30
N ILE A 24 -0.29 6.01 13.47
CA ILE A 24 -1.32 7.03 13.73
C ILE A 24 -2.15 6.62 14.93
N ASP A 25 -2.63 5.39 14.98
CA ASP A 25 -3.48 4.89 16.06
C ASP A 25 -2.77 4.98 17.43
N ASN A 26 -1.44 4.84 17.45
CA ASN A 26 -0.62 4.99 18.65
C ASN A 26 -0.13 6.43 18.91
N ALA A 27 -0.23 7.34 17.95
CA ALA A 27 0.23 8.72 18.06
C ALA A 27 -0.87 9.62 18.64
N SER A 28 -1.34 9.32 19.86
CA SER A 28 -2.49 10.03 20.45
C SER A 28 -2.25 11.52 20.78
N ASN A 29 -1.01 12.03 20.74
CA ASN A 29 -0.67 13.33 21.35
C ASN A 29 0.25 14.27 20.54
N ALA A 30 0.64 13.93 19.30
CA ALA A 30 1.58 14.75 18.52
C ALA A 30 0.98 15.20 17.17
N SER A 31 0.33 16.38 17.16
CA SER A 31 -0.39 16.95 16.02
C SER A 31 0.42 17.01 14.71
N GLU A 32 1.70 17.38 14.77
CA GLU A 32 2.56 17.44 13.56
C GLU A 32 2.93 16.05 13.04
N LYS A 33 3.17 15.09 13.95
CA LYS A 33 3.51 13.72 13.59
C LYS A 33 2.32 12.99 12.98
N ALA A 34 1.10 13.26 13.48
CA ALA A 34 -0.14 12.76 12.91
C ALA A 34 -0.31 13.25 11.46
N LYS A 35 -0.19 14.56 11.21
CA LYS A 35 -0.28 15.14 9.85
C LYS A 35 0.74 14.56 8.89
N PHE A 36 1.98 14.36 9.34
CA PHE A 36 3.02 13.71 8.53
C PHE A 36 2.64 12.27 8.16
N LEU A 37 2.14 11.50 9.13
CA LEU A 37 1.72 10.12 8.90
C LEU A 37 0.49 10.05 8.00
N GLU A 38 -0.48 10.95 8.15
CA GLU A 38 -1.64 11.07 7.25
C GLU A 38 -1.21 11.31 5.81
N GLY A 39 -0.32 12.30 5.57
CA GLY A 39 0.21 12.57 4.24
C GLY A 39 0.98 11.38 3.66
N ARG A 40 1.70 10.63 4.52
CA ARG A 40 2.38 9.40 4.12
C ARG A 40 1.40 8.28 3.75
N ILE A 41 0.30 8.12 4.48
CA ILE A 41 -0.76 7.15 4.15
C ILE A 41 -1.40 7.53 2.83
N GLN A 42 -1.74 8.80 2.64
CA GLN A 42 -2.35 9.29 1.41
C GLN A 42 -1.45 9.03 0.19
N ALA A 43 -0.16 9.38 0.26
CA ALA A 43 0.76 9.10 -0.84
C ALA A 43 0.86 7.59 -1.14
N LEU A 44 0.93 6.75 -0.10
CA LEU A 44 0.98 5.30 -0.28
C LEU A 44 -0.32 4.72 -0.84
N SER A 45 -1.48 5.28 -0.49
CA SER A 45 -2.76 4.85 -1.06
C SER A 45 -2.87 5.24 -2.53
N GLU A 46 -2.48 6.47 -2.89
CA GLU A 46 -2.43 6.95 -4.27
C GLU A 46 -1.48 6.08 -5.11
N PHE A 47 -0.30 5.72 -4.57
CA PHE A 47 0.60 4.79 -5.24
C PHE A 47 -0.03 3.39 -5.41
N LYS A 48 -0.71 2.88 -4.39
CA LYS A 48 -1.39 1.58 -4.47
C LYS A 48 -2.47 1.58 -5.55
N GLU A 49 -3.28 2.63 -5.61
CA GLU A 49 -4.30 2.81 -6.65
C GLU A 49 -3.68 2.89 -8.04
N PHE A 50 -2.62 3.69 -8.21
CA PHE A 50 -1.89 3.77 -9.48
C PHE A 50 -1.40 2.41 -9.96
N LEU A 51 -0.81 1.58 -9.08
CA LEU A 51 -0.37 0.23 -9.43
C LEU A 51 -1.54 -0.69 -9.77
N ILE A 52 -2.66 -0.58 -9.04
CA ILE A 52 -3.87 -1.34 -9.33
C ILE A 52 -4.43 -0.96 -10.70
N ASP A 53 -4.51 0.32 -11.04
CA ASP A 53 -5.16 0.76 -12.28
C ASP A 53 -4.27 0.54 -13.51
N ASN A 54 -2.96 0.75 -13.37
CA ASN A 54 -2.04 0.72 -14.51
C ASN A 54 -1.30 -0.62 -14.67
N LEU A 55 -1.17 -1.42 -13.61
CA LEU A 55 -0.32 -2.61 -13.61
C LEU A 55 -1.05 -3.92 -13.26
N ASN A 56 -2.30 -3.89 -12.75
CA ASN A 56 -3.06 -5.15 -12.55
C ASN A 56 -3.22 -5.96 -13.82
N ILE A 57 -3.48 -5.30 -14.96
CA ILE A 57 -3.75 -6.00 -16.22
C ILE A 57 -2.51 -6.82 -16.63
N LYS A 58 -1.31 -6.34 -16.27
CA LYS A 58 -0.03 -7.00 -16.51
C LYS A 58 0.29 -8.08 -15.47
N LEU A 59 -0.43 -8.16 -14.34
CA LEU A 59 -0.19 -9.20 -13.35
C LEU A 59 -0.71 -10.57 -13.82
N PRO A 60 0.08 -11.66 -13.63
CA PRO A 60 -0.38 -13.03 -13.82
C PRO A 60 -1.70 -13.30 -13.08
N ARG A 61 -2.58 -14.11 -13.69
CA ARG A 61 -3.93 -14.40 -13.16
C ARG A 61 -3.93 -14.86 -11.69
N LYS A 62 -2.94 -15.69 -11.29
CA LYS A 62 -2.79 -16.17 -9.90
C LYS A 62 -2.58 -15.03 -8.89
N ILE A 63 -1.85 -13.98 -9.29
CA ILE A 63 -1.57 -12.82 -8.44
C ILE A 63 -2.81 -11.92 -8.35
N ARG A 64 -3.51 -11.71 -9.48
CA ARG A 64 -4.77 -10.96 -9.50
C ARG A 64 -5.84 -11.58 -8.60
N GLN A 65 -5.87 -12.90 -8.48
CA GLN A 65 -6.79 -13.60 -7.57
C GLN A 65 -6.47 -13.30 -6.10
N ARG A 66 -5.20 -13.41 -5.70
CA ARG A 66 -4.78 -13.06 -4.33
C ARG A 66 -5.09 -11.61 -3.97
N LEU A 67 -4.87 -10.67 -4.89
CA LEU A 67 -5.20 -9.25 -4.65
C LEU A 67 -6.71 -9.00 -4.53
N LYS A 68 -7.57 -9.82 -5.15
CA LYS A 68 -9.03 -9.75 -4.96
C LYS A 68 -9.50 -10.35 -3.64
N GLU A 69 -8.79 -11.33 -3.11
CA GLU A 69 -9.13 -11.97 -1.82
C GLU A 69 -8.79 -11.09 -0.61
N HIS A 70 -7.90 -10.11 -0.79
CA HIS A 70 -7.49 -9.13 0.25
C HIS A 70 -8.23 -7.78 0.15
N LYS A 71 -9.27 -7.67 -0.68
CA LYS A 71 -10.15 -6.50 -0.79
C LYS A 71 -11.41 -6.71 0.06
#